data_AF-A0A3S1FE55-F1
#
_entry.id   AF-A0A3S1FE55-F1
#
_cell.length_a   1.000
_cell.length_b   1.000
_cell.length_c   1.000
_cell.angle_alpha   90.00
_cell.angle_beta   90.00
_cell.angle_gamma   90.00
#
_symmetry.space_group_name_H-M   'P 1'
#
loop_
_entity.id
_entity.type
_entity.pdbx_description
1 polymer ?
#
loop_
_entity_poly.entity_id
_entity_poly.type
_entity_poly.pdbx_seq_one_letter_code
_entity_poly.pdbx_strand_id
1 'polypeptide(L)'
;VASRSHNTPETEAYIRDLGAAEIVSVGSSLKFCLLASAEADVYPRFGRTMEWDTAAGDAILRAAGGMTRTLDGQPLVYGKRRQSDDEDFANPHFIASGRAAGPG
;
A
#
# COMPACT_ATOMS: atom_id res chain seq x y z
N VAL A 1 -1.50 -9.10 -1.12
CA VAL A 1 -1.96 -9.17 0.28
C VAL A 1 -2.99 -8.07 0.55
N ALA A 2 -4.26 -8.40 0.79
CA ALA A 2 -5.32 -7.43 1.07
C ALA A 2 -5.91 -7.60 2.49
N SER A 3 -6.27 -6.49 3.12
CA SER A 3 -6.66 -6.44 4.54
C SER A 3 -8.15 -6.75 4.72
N ARG A 4 -8.49 -7.83 5.43
CA ARG A 4 -9.89 -8.23 5.67
C ARG A 4 -10.67 -7.33 6.65
N SER A 5 -10.00 -6.37 7.30
CA SER A 5 -10.62 -5.47 8.28
C SER A 5 -11.26 -4.20 7.69
N HIS A 6 -11.09 -3.93 6.39
CA HIS A 6 -11.64 -2.76 5.69
C HIS A 6 -11.78 -3.06 4.19
N ASN A 7 -12.31 -4.23 3.82
CA ASN A 7 -12.52 -4.57 2.41
C ASN A 7 -13.67 -3.73 1.86
N THR A 8 -13.33 -2.73 1.05
CA THR A 8 -14.31 -2.04 0.21
C THR A 8 -14.51 -2.84 -1.09
N PRO A 9 -15.68 -2.77 -1.74
CA PRO A 9 -15.96 -3.49 -3.00
C PRO A 9 -14.92 -3.23 -4.11
N GLU A 10 -14.31 -2.04 -4.11
CA GLU A 10 -13.28 -1.62 -5.06
C GLU A 10 -11.98 -2.42 -4.88
N THR A 11 -11.67 -2.82 -3.64
CA THR A 11 -10.51 -3.66 -3.32
C THR A 11 -10.66 -5.05 -3.93
N GLU A 12 -11.86 -5.62 -3.85
CA GLU A 12 -12.16 -6.93 -4.41
C GLU A 12 -12.19 -6.92 -5.94
N ALA A 13 -12.70 -5.84 -6.55
CA ALA A 13 -12.71 -5.68 -8.00
C ALA A 13 -11.28 -5.60 -8.57
N TYR A 14 -10.40 -4.80 -7.96
CA TYR A 14 -9.00 -4.68 -8.39
C TYR A 14 -8.22 -5.99 -8.24
N ILE A 15 -8.47 -6.74 -7.16
CA ILE A 15 -7.85 -8.06 -6.94
C ILE A 15 -8.33 -9.10 -7.97
N ARG A 16 -9.62 -9.06 -8.32
CA ARG A 16 -10.19 -9.96 -9.32
C ARG A 16 -9.59 -9.73 -10.71
N ASP A 17 -9.32 -8.48 -11.05
CA ASP A 17 -8.72 -8.09 -12.34
C ASP A 17 -7.24 -8.52 -12.46
N LEU A 18 -6.53 -8.67 -11.34
CA LEU A 18 -5.12 -9.07 -11.30
C LEU A 18 -4.89 -10.60 -11.45
N GLY A 19 -5.94 -11.41 -11.38
CA GLY A 19 -5.83 -12.88 -11.38
C GLY A 19 -5.36 -13.44 -10.02
N ALA A 20 -5.98 -14.55 -9.61
CA ALA A 20 -5.76 -15.33 -8.37
C ALA A 20 -4.72 -14.77 -7.37
N ALA A 21 -5.12 -13.78 -6.56
CA ALA A 21 -4.30 -13.27 -5.46
C ALA A 21 -4.69 -13.91 -4.12
N GLU A 22 -3.71 -14.43 -3.38
CA GLU A 22 -3.94 -14.89 -2.01
C GLU A 22 -4.14 -13.69 -1.06
N ILE A 23 -5.29 -13.63 -0.40
CA ILE A 23 -5.66 -12.55 0.52
C ILE A 23 -5.23 -12.93 1.95
N VAL A 24 -3.98 -12.63 2.27
CA VAL A 24 -3.46 -12.78 3.64
C VAL A 24 -3.87 -11.57 4.50
N SER A 25 -4.58 -11.81 5.60
CA SER A 25 -5.02 -10.73 6.51
C SER A 25 -4.02 -10.56 7.65
N VAL A 26 -3.18 -9.53 7.54
CA VAL A 26 -2.18 -9.16 8.57
C VAL A 26 -2.31 -7.68 8.94
N GLY A 27 -1.71 -7.23 10.04
CA GLY A 27 -1.62 -5.80 10.40
C GLY A 27 -1.02 -4.96 9.26
N SER A 28 -1.37 -3.68 9.17
CA SER A 28 -0.93 -2.78 8.08
C SER A 28 0.59 -2.73 7.93
N SER A 29 1.32 -2.67 9.05
CA SER A 29 2.79 -2.68 9.09
C SER A 29 3.39 -3.98 8.54
N LEU A 30 2.80 -5.14 8.86
CA LEU A 30 3.30 -6.43 8.39
C LEU A 30 3.17 -6.59 6.87
N LYS A 31 2.20 -5.92 6.22
CA LYS A 31 2.06 -5.97 4.76
C LYS A 31 3.25 -5.37 4.03
N PHE A 32 3.84 -4.29 4.56
CA PHE A 32 5.05 -3.72 4.00
C PHE A 32 6.24 -4.67 4.15
N CYS A 33 6.36 -5.35 5.28
CA CYS A 33 7.40 -6.36 5.47
C CYS A 33 7.26 -7.52 4.49
N LEU A 34 6.04 -8.01 4.23
CA LEU A 34 5.79 -9.08 3.25
C LEU A 34 6.18 -8.65 1.82
N LEU A 35 5.92 -7.40 1.45
CA LEU A 35 6.39 -6.86 0.17
C LEU A 35 7.93 -6.76 0.13
N ALA A 36 8.53 -6.31 1.22
CA ALA A 36 9.98 -6.14 1.33
C ALA A 36 10.73 -7.50 1.32
N SER A 37 10.11 -8.57 1.83
CA SER A 37 10.64 -9.94 1.81
C SER A 37 10.30 -10.71 0.53
N ALA A 38 9.63 -10.08 -0.44
CA ALA A 38 9.13 -10.72 -1.66
C ALA A 38 8.14 -11.88 -1.42
N GLU A 39 7.47 -11.89 -0.26
CA GLU A 39 6.37 -12.81 0.07
C GLU A 39 5.01 -12.29 -0.46
N ALA A 40 4.99 -11.07 -1.00
CA ALA A 40 3.83 -10.46 -1.63
C ALA A 40 4.25 -9.55 -2.79
N ASP A 41 3.43 -9.48 -3.84
CA ASP A 41 3.70 -8.61 -4.98
C ASP A 41 3.13 -7.20 -4.79
N VAL A 42 1.87 -7.13 -4.32
CA VAL A 42 1.11 -5.88 -4.19
C VAL A 42 0.27 -5.80 -2.92
N TYR A 43 0.16 -4.57 -2.41
CA TYR A 43 -0.71 -4.16 -1.32
C TYR A 43 -1.49 -2.90 -1.74
N PRO A 44 -2.70 -3.07 -2.29
CA PRO A 44 -3.64 -1.96 -2.49
C PRO A 44 -4.29 -1.56 -1.17
N ARG A 45 -4.45 -0.25 -0.95
CA ARG A 45 -5.15 0.32 0.20
C ARG A 45 -6.12 1.42 -0.25
N PHE A 46 -7.41 1.08 -0.23
CA PHE A 46 -8.53 1.97 -0.62
C PHE A 46 -9.41 2.41 0.56
N GLY A 47 -8.86 2.34 1.77
CA GLY A 47 -9.49 2.86 2.97
C GLY A 47 -8.52 3.79 3.70
N ARG A 48 -9.05 4.79 4.38
CA ARG A 48 -8.26 5.78 5.12
C ARG A 48 -7.21 5.10 6.02
N THR A 49 -6.01 5.64 5.99
CA THR A 49 -4.93 5.38 6.95
C THR A 49 -4.28 6.70 7.28
N MET A 50 -3.51 6.73 8.37
CA MET A 50 -2.74 7.89 8.73
C MET A 50 -1.27 7.67 8.37
N GLU A 51 -0.51 8.76 8.22
CA GLU A 51 0.90 8.69 7.89
C GLU A 51 1.68 7.78 8.86
N TRP A 52 1.39 7.85 10.16
CA TRP A 52 2.02 7.02 11.19
C TRP A 52 1.74 5.52 11.04
N ASP A 53 0.65 5.11 10.37
CA ASP A 53 0.35 3.70 10.10
C ASP A 53 1.24 3.11 8.98
N THR A 54 1.87 3.96 8.17
CA THR A 54 2.52 3.57 6.91
C THR A 54 3.99 3.96 6.83
N ALA A 55 4.39 5.09 7.41
CA ALA A 55 5.72 5.69 7.23
C ALA A 55 6.88 4.73 7.52
N ALA A 56 6.80 3.99 8.64
CA ALA A 56 7.84 3.03 9.01
C ALA A 56 7.91 1.84 8.04
N GLY A 57 6.76 1.30 7.64
CA GLY A 57 6.69 0.17 6.70
C GLY A 57 7.15 0.58 5.30
N ASP A 58 6.73 1.74 4.82
CA ASP A 58 7.12 2.25 3.51
C ASP A 58 8.63 2.55 3.44
N ALA A 59 9.24 3.06 4.52
CA ALA A 59 10.68 3.22 4.60
C ALA A 59 11.44 1.89 4.43
N ILE A 60 10.97 0.81 5.10
CA ILE A 60 11.53 -0.54 4.96
C ILE A 60 11.35 -1.05 3.53
N LEU A 61 10.15 -0.90 2.96
CA LEU A 61 9.85 -1.34 1.60
C LEU A 61 10.76 -0.65 0.57
N ARG A 62 10.92 0.68 0.68
CA ARG A 62 11.81 1.45 -0.20
C ARG A 62 13.26 1.01 -0.06
N ALA A 63 13.72 0.74 1.16
CA ALA A 63 15.07 0.20 1.40
C ALA A 63 15.27 -1.18 0.75
N ALA A 64 14.21 -2.00 0.66
CA ALA A 64 14.20 -3.26 -0.07
C ALA A 64 14.04 -3.11 -1.60
N GLY A 65 13.92 -1.87 -2.11
CA GLY A 65 13.76 -1.58 -3.54
C GLY A 65 12.31 -1.62 -4.05
N GLY A 66 11.32 -1.67 -3.15
CA GLY A 66 9.91 -1.49 -3.48
C GLY A 66 9.49 -0.02 -3.54
N MET A 67 8.21 0.21 -3.78
CA MET A 67 7.65 1.57 -3.91
C MET A 67 6.19 1.61 -3.45
N THR A 68 5.81 2.74 -2.85
CA THR A 68 4.42 3.07 -2.53
C THR A 68 3.99 4.28 -3.34
N ARG A 69 2.89 4.15 -4.09
CA ARG A 69 2.35 5.18 -4.98
C ARG A 69 0.87 5.44 -4.76
N THR A 70 0.43 6.66 -4.96
CA THR A 70 -0.99 7.03 -5.06
C THR A 70 -1.62 6.45 -6.32
N LEU A 71 -2.95 6.49 -6.43
CA LEU A 71 -3.67 5.88 -7.55
C LEU A 71 -3.38 6.52 -8.91
N ASP A 72 -2.98 7.79 -8.91
CA ASP A 72 -2.49 8.54 -10.08
C ASP A 72 -1.01 8.24 -10.41
N GLY A 73 -0.37 7.32 -9.68
CA GLY A 73 0.98 6.85 -9.91
C GLY A 73 2.08 7.67 -9.25
N GLN A 74 1.76 8.75 -8.53
CA GLN A 74 2.76 9.56 -7.84
C GLN A 74 3.30 8.86 -6.58
N PRO A 75 4.57 9.09 -6.17
CA PRO A 75 5.07 8.55 -4.91
C PRO A 75 4.25 9.02 -3.71
N LEU A 76 3.98 8.14 -2.75
CA LEU A 76 3.31 8.53 -1.51
C LEU A 76 4.24 9.44 -0.67
N VAL A 77 3.76 10.63 -0.35
CA VAL A 77 4.50 11.64 0.43
C VAL A 77 4.02 11.74 1.87
N TYR A 78 4.87 12.24 2.75
CA TYR A 78 4.65 12.40 4.19
C TYR A 78 4.82 13.87 4.61
N GLY A 79 4.26 14.25 5.76
CA GLY A 79 4.23 15.61 6.28
C GLY A 79 3.02 16.44 5.81
N LYS A 80 1.95 15.80 5.36
CA LYS A 80 0.75 16.46 4.82
C LYS A 80 0.00 17.19 5.94
N ARG A 81 -0.27 18.48 5.74
CA ARG A 81 -1.03 19.36 6.66
C ARG A 81 -1.90 20.34 5.88
N ARG A 82 -2.99 20.81 6.49
CA ARG A 82 -3.99 21.72 5.90
C ARG A 82 -4.54 21.16 4.59
N GLN A 83 -4.90 19.88 4.59
CA GLN A 83 -5.46 19.22 3.42
C GLN A 83 -6.86 19.79 3.15
N SER A 84 -7.20 20.05 1.88
CA SER A 84 -8.51 20.57 1.48
C SER A 84 -9.62 19.52 1.57
N ASP A 85 -9.24 18.26 1.36
CA ASP A 85 -10.17 17.15 1.11
C ASP A 85 -10.13 16.09 2.23
N ASP A 86 -9.29 16.28 3.25
CA ASP A 86 -9.16 15.38 4.41
C ASP A 86 -8.50 16.11 5.61
N GLU A 87 -8.24 15.40 6.71
CA GLU A 87 -7.55 15.91 7.89
C GLU A 87 -6.01 15.86 7.79
N ASP A 88 -5.33 16.55 8.70
CA ASP A 88 -3.86 16.51 8.77
C ASP A 88 -3.33 15.07 8.89
N PHE A 89 -2.28 14.75 8.12
CA PHE A 89 -1.63 13.45 8.08
C PHE A 89 -2.50 12.27 7.58
N ALA A 90 -3.70 12.51 7.07
CA ALA A 90 -4.46 11.47 6.38
C ALA A 90 -3.77 11.08 5.07
N ASN A 91 -3.67 9.79 4.79
CA ASN A 91 -3.15 9.30 3.52
C ASN A 91 -4.28 9.15 2.49
N PRO A 92 -4.02 9.53 1.22
CA PRO A 92 -4.88 9.12 0.12
C PRO A 92 -4.82 7.60 -0.10
N HIS A 93 -5.67 7.10 -0.99
CA HIS A 93 -5.55 5.73 -1.49
C HIS A 93 -4.19 5.51 -2.15
N PHE A 94 -3.61 4.34 -1.90
CA PHE A 94 -2.28 4.00 -2.42
C PHE A 94 -2.17 2.51 -2.80
N ILE A 95 -1.14 2.22 -3.58
CA ILE A 95 -0.69 0.88 -3.93
C ILE A 95 0.79 0.78 -3.57
N ALA A 96 1.13 -0.13 -2.68
CA ALA A 96 2.51 -0.52 -2.43
C ALA A 96 2.84 -1.77 -3.25
N SER A 97 4.05 -1.81 -3.81
CA SER A 97 4.57 -2.96 -4.58
C SER A 97 5.99 -3.28 -4.16
N GLY A 98 6.32 -4.57 -4.16
CA GLY A 98 7.69 -5.04 -4.01
C GLY A 98 8.62 -4.55 -5.13
N ARG A 99 9.90 -4.93 -5.06
CA ARG A 99 10.86 -4.61 -6.11
C ARG A 99 10.33 -5.09 -7.47
N ALA A 100 10.17 -4.16 -8.42
CA ALA A 100 9.89 -4.55 -9.79
C ALA A 100 11.06 -5.41 -10.29
N ALA A 101 10.76 -6.63 -10.74
CA ALA A 101 11.73 -7.41 -11.49
C ALA A 101 12.11 -6.55 -12.71
N GLY A 102 13.33 -6.02 -12.73
CA GLY A 102 13.84 -5.33 -13.91
C GLY A 102 13.82 -6.29 -15.10
N PRO A 103 13.76 -5.78 -16.34
CA PRO A 103 14.01 -6.64 -17.49
C PRO A 103 15.42 -7.21 -17.32
N GLY A 104 15.51 -8.55 -17.26
CA GLY A 104 16.78 -9.27 -17.28
C GLY A 104 17.50 -9.14 -18.61
#